data_AF-A0A916VLF8-F1
#
_entry.id   AF-A0A916VLF8-F1
#
_cell.length_a   1.000
_cell.length_b   1.000
_cell.length_c   1.000
_cell.angle_alpha   90.00
_cell.angle_beta   90.00
_cell.angle_gamma   90.00
#
_symmetry.space_group_name_H-M   'P 1'
#
loop_
_entity.id
_entity.type
_entity.pdbx_description
1 polymer ?
#
loop_
_entity_poly.entity_id
_entity_poly.type
_entity_poly.pdbx_seq_one_letter_code
_entity_poly.pdbx_strand_id
1 'polypeptide(L)' 'MNLSQKLYGILKSLQRKLGLETAEIDDSSESLIREYGIFIFLFGILFLFVAYQSWASNKDK' A
#
# COMPACT_ATOMS: atom_id res chain seq x y z
N MET A 1 19.71 -7.12 -8.24
CA MET A 1 18.46 -6.40 -8.62
C MET A 1 17.54 -6.43 -7.41
N ASN A 2 17.40 -5.30 -6.71
CA ASN A 2 16.89 -5.25 -5.33
C ASN A 2 15.38 -5.46 -5.26
N LEU A 3 14.92 -6.15 -4.22
CA LEU A 3 13.51 -6.42 -3.93
C LEU A 3 12.65 -5.14 -3.97
N SER A 4 13.20 -4.02 -3.52
CA SER A 4 12.59 -2.69 -3.53
C SER A 4 12.23 -2.20 -4.95
N GLN A 5 13.05 -2.51 -5.97
CA GLN A 5 12.76 -2.14 -7.35
C GLN A 5 11.59 -2.95 -7.92
N LYS A 6 11.49 -4.25 -7.56
CA LYS A 6 10.36 -5.09 -7.96
C LYS A 6 9.06 -4.63 -7.31
N LEU A 7 9.11 -4.28 -6.03
CA LEU A 7 7.94 -3.80 -5.29
C LEU A 7 7.48 -2.43 -5.78
N TYR A 8 8.40 -1.53 -6.09
CA TYR A 8 8.06 -0.26 -6.74
C TYR A 8 7.35 -0.47 -8.09
N GLY A 9 7.81 -1.42 -8.90
CA GLY A 9 7.12 -1.80 -10.15
C GLY A 9 5.70 -2.33 -9.93
N ILE A 10 5.50 -3.16 -8.89
CA ILE A 10 4.18 -3.68 -8.51
C ILE A 10 3.27 -2.55 -8.03
N LEU A 11 3.74 -1.70 -7.12
CA LEU A 11 3.02 -0.52 -6.62
C LEU A 11 2.62 0.42 -7.75
N LYS A 12 3.54 0.73 -8.66
CA LYS A 12 3.28 1.57 -9.84
C LYS A 12 2.23 0.95 -10.76
N SER A 13 2.28 -0.37 -10.96
CA SER A 13 1.28 -1.07 -11.77
C SER A 13 -0.11 -1.08 -11.13
N LEU A 14 -0.17 -1.17 -9.80
CA LEU A 14 -1.41 -1.14 -9.01
C LEU A 14 -2.03 0.26 -9.01
N GLN A 15 -1.21 1.30 -8.82
CA GLN A 15 -1.65 2.70 -8.95
C GLN A 15 -2.29 2.96 -10.31
N ARG A 16 -1.65 2.49 -11.38
CA ARG A 16 -2.19 2.58 -12.76
C ARG A 16 -3.52 1.86 -12.92
N LYS A 17 -3.62 0.63 -12.41
CA LYS A 17 -4.87 -0.15 -12.48
C LYS A 17 -6.02 0.45 -11.67
N LEU A 18 -5.71 1.19 -10.60
CA LEU A 18 -6.69 1.83 -9.72
C LEU A 18 -7.07 3.24 -10.17
N GLY A 19 -6.51 3.74 -11.29
CA GLY A 19 -6.79 5.09 -11.79
C GLY A 19 -6.25 6.21 -10.89
N LEU A 20 -5.28 5.90 -10.04
CA LEU A 20 -4.66 6.85 -9.09
C LEU A 20 -3.54 7.67 -9.73
N GLU A 21 -3.46 7.70 -11.06
CA GLU A 21 -2.40 8.34 -11.85
C GLU A 21 -2.36 9.87 -11.69
N THR A 22 -3.44 10.46 -11.15
CA THR A 22 -3.57 11.90 -10.88
C THR A 22 -3.09 12.33 -9.51
N ALA A 23 -2.68 11.40 -8.64
CA ALA A 23 -1.95 11.78 -7.44
C ALA A 23 -0.52 12.14 -7.89
N GLU A 24 -0.25 13.44 -8.09
CA GLU A 24 1.11 13.95 -8.18
C GLU A 24 1.84 13.57 -6.89
N ILE A 25 2.53 12.44 -6.92
CA ILE A 25 3.44 12.01 -5.88
C ILE A 25 4.67 12.89 -6.08
N ASP A 26 4.74 13.98 -5.32
CA ASP A 26 5.89 14.87 -5.25
C ASP A 26 7.20 14.05 -5.11
N ASP A 27 8.31 14.50 -5.69
CA ASP A 27 9.58 13.75 -5.72
C ASP A 27 10.04 13.33 -4.29
N SER A 28 9.67 14.14 -3.30
CA SER A 28 9.84 13.88 -1.86
C SER A 28 9.06 12.64 -1.38
N SER A 29 7.84 12.47 -1.87
CA SER A 29 6.95 11.34 -1.59
C SER A 29 7.39 10.08 -2.33
N GLU A 30 8.02 10.20 -3.51
CA GLU A 30 8.58 9.03 -4.21
C GLU A 30 9.76 8.43 -3.44
N SER A 31 10.65 9.27 -2.88
CA SER A 31 11.72 8.84 -1.97
C SER A 31 11.15 8.09 -0.76
N LEU A 32 10.11 8.65 -0.12
CA LEU A 32 9.48 8.02 1.05
C LEU A 32 8.77 6.70 0.70
N ILE A 33 8.12 6.59 -0.46
CA ILE A 33 7.51 5.33 -0.90
C ILE A 33 8.60 4.29 -1.24
N ARG A 34 9.75 4.71 -1.77
CA ARG A 34 10.85 3.79 -2.07
C ARG A 34 11.51 3.24 -0.80
N GLU A 35 11.66 4.06 0.22
CA GLU A 35 12.26 3.68 1.51
C GLU A 35 11.27 2.98 2.45
N TYR A 36 10.05 3.50 2.55
CA TYR A 36 9.06 3.07 3.54
C TYR A 36 7.83 2.39 2.94
N GLY A 37 7.73 2.27 1.62
CA GLY A 37 6.55 1.68 0.96
C GLY A 37 6.26 0.26 1.39
N ILE A 38 7.28 -0.54 1.71
CA ILE A 38 7.11 -1.88 2.31
C ILE A 38 6.44 -1.79 3.67
N PHE A 39 6.90 -0.88 4.53
CA PHE A 39 6.34 -0.70 5.87
C PHE A 39 4.90 -0.20 5.81
N ILE A 40 4.61 0.77 4.94
CA ILE A 40 3.25 1.29 4.72
C ILE A 40 2.33 0.19 4.17
N PHE A 41 2.82 -0.63 3.23
CA PHE A 41 2.05 -1.73 2.66
C PHE A 41 1.76 -2.82 3.70
N LEU A 42 2.76 -3.24 4.48
CA LEU A 42 2.59 -4.22 5.56
C LEU A 42 1.64 -3.69 6.63
N PHE A 43 1.79 -2.44 7.04
CA PHE A 43 0.90 -1.78 7.99
C PHE A 43 -0.53 -1.72 7.45
N GLY A 44 -0.72 -1.37 6.17
CA GLY A 44 -2.02 -1.34 5.52
C GLY A 44 -2.71 -2.71 5.49
N ILE A 45 -1.99 -3.78 5.14
CA ILE A 45 -2.54 -5.15 5.18
C ILE A 45 -2.94 -5.51 6.61
N LEU A 46 -2.07 -5.25 7.59
CA LEU A 46 -2.31 -5.61 8.98
C LEU A 46 -3.52 -4.84 9.54
N PHE A 47 -3.63 -3.55 9.21
CA PHE A 47 -4.75 -2.71 9.57
C PHE A 47 -6.07 -3.23 8.98
N LEU A 48 -6.09 -3.55 7.68
CA LEU A 48 -7.27 -4.11 7.01
C LEU A 48 -7.67 -5.46 7.60
N PHE A 49 -6.70 -6.30 7.97
CA PHE A 49 -6.95 -7.58 8.62
C PHE A 49 -7.64 -7.40 9.98
N VAL A 50 -7.13 -6.49 10.82
CA VAL A 50 -7.73 -6.18 12.13
C VAL A 50 -9.13 -5.57 11.95
N ALA A 51 -9.29 -4.62 11.02
CA ALA A 51 -10.58 -4.01 10.72
C ALA A 51 -11.61 -5.05 10.24
N TYR A 52 -11.20 -5.99 9.38
CA TYR A 52 -12.03 -7.08 8.92
C TYR A 52 -12.45 -8.01 10.07
N GLN A 53 -11.50 -8.44 10.90
CA GLN A 53 -11.80 -9.29 12.07
C GLN A 53 -12.76 -8.59 13.04
N SER A 54 -12.57 -7.30 13.28
CA SER A 54 -13.47 -6.50 14.12
C SER A 54 -14.87 -6.39 13.53
N TRP A 55 -15.00 -6.22 12.22
CA TRP A 55 -16.31 -6.14 11.55
C TRP A 55 -17.01 -7.49 11.52
N ALA A 56 -16.27 -8.57 11.20
CA ALA A 56 -16.79 -9.93 11.18
C ALA A 56 -17.27 -10.36 12.57
N SER A 57 -16.48 -10.10 13.62
CA SER A 57 -16.88 -10.38 15.01
C SER A 57 -18.12 -9.60 15.46
N ASN A 58 -18.43 -8.46 14.84
CA ASN A 58 -19.61 -7.66 15.17
C ASN A 58 -20.86 -8.10 14.39
N LYS A 59 -20.71 -8.93 13.35
CA LYS A 59 -21.83 -9.56 12.63
C LYS A 59 -22.37 -10.81 13.31
N ASP A 60 -21.55 -11.43 14.16
CA ASP A 60 -21.91 -12.64 14.91
C ASP A 60 -22.54 -12.33 16.29
N LYS A 61 -22.84 -11.05 16.59
CA LYS A 61 -23.59 -10.58 17.76
C LYS A 61 -24.97 -10.08 17.37
#